data_AF-A0A660Y8Z6-F1
#
_entry.id   AF-A0A660Y8Z6-F1
#
_cell.length_a   1.000
_cell.length_b   1.000
_cell.length_c   1.000
_cell.angle_alpha   90.00
_cell.angle_beta   90.00
_cell.angle_gamma   90.00
#
_symmetry.space_group_name_H-M   'P 1'
#
loop_
_entity.id
_entity.type
_entity.pdbx_description
1 polymer ?
#
loop_
_entity_poly.entity_id
_entity_poly.type
_entity_poly.pdbx_seq_one_letter_code
_entity_poly.pdbx_strand_id
1 'polypeptide(L)' 'EVCTVMVPEVQPGDWVLVHAGYAITRLDPAEAAETFEIIARTQQRSSEREEATDA' A
#
# COMPACT_ATOMS: atom_id res chain seq x y z
N GLU A 1 8.88 -8.21 -9.86
CA GLU A 1 7.81 -8.42 -10.85
C GLU A 1 6.49 -8.53 -10.10
N VAL A 2 5.36 -8.10 -10.68
CA VAL A 2 4.03 -8.12 -10.05
C VAL A 2 3.04 -8.76 -11.02
N CYS A 3 2.23 -9.70 -10.54
CA CYS A 3 1.17 -10.32 -11.34
C CYS A 3 -0.09 -9.45 -11.36
N THR A 4 -0.60 -9.15 -12.55
CA THR A 4 -1.76 -8.25 -12.77
C THR A 4 -3.03 -8.99 -13.17
N VAL A 5 -3.06 -10.32 -13.05
CA VAL A 5 -4.20 -11.16 -13.49
C VAL A 5 -5.55 -10.78 -12.87
N MET A 6 -5.53 -10.18 -11.67
CA MET A 6 -6.73 -9.76 -10.94
C MET A 6 -7.25 -8.38 -11.38
N VAL A 7 -6.43 -7.59 -12.09
CA VAL A 7 -6.76 -6.25 -12.60
C VAL A 7 -6.34 -6.14 -14.07
N PRO A 8 -6.93 -6.94 -14.97
CA PRO A 8 -6.46 -7.09 -16.35
C PRO A 8 -6.51 -5.80 -17.18
N GLU A 9 -7.30 -4.82 -16.77
CA GLU A 9 -7.47 -3.53 -17.43
C GLU A 9 -6.44 -2.46 -17.02
N VAL A 10 -5.50 -2.78 -16.11
CA VAL A 10 -4.47 -1.86 -15.64
C VAL A 10 -3.53 -1.44 -16.78
N GLN A 11 -3.19 -0.15 -16.83
CA GLN A 11 -2.27 0.41 -17.82
C GLN A 11 -1.03 1.05 -17.18
N PRO A 12 0.08 1.21 -17.91
CA PRO A 12 1.21 1.99 -17.42
C PRO A 12 0.76 3.40 -17.01
N GLY A 13 1.03 3.78 -15.76
CA GLY A 13 0.59 5.04 -15.16
C GLY A 13 -0.54 4.88 -14.14
N ASP A 14 -1.23 3.73 -14.11
CA ASP A 14 -2.21 3.41 -13.07
C ASP A 14 -1.51 3.09 -11.74
N TRP A 15 -2.16 3.47 -10.64
CA TRP A 15 -1.78 3.03 -9.31
C TRP A 15 -2.45 1.71 -8.99
N VAL A 16 -1.72 0.80 -8.35
CA VAL A 16 -2.25 -0.47 -7.87
C VAL A 16 -1.80 -0.77 -6.46
N LEU A 17 -2.69 -1.36 -5.67
CA LEU A 17 -2.34 -1.93 -4.39
C LEU A 17 -1.76 -3.33 -4.61
N VAL A 18 -0.55 -3.56 -4.09
CA VAL A 18 0.16 -4.84 -4.23
C VAL A 18 0.14 -5.60 -2.90
N HIS A 19 -0.24 -6.86 -2.96
CA HIS A 19 -0.17 -7.78 -1.83
C HIS A 19 0.44 -9.12 -2.27
N ALA A 20 1.48 -9.57 -1.57
CA ALA A 20 2.16 -10.84 -1.84
C ALA A 20 2.57 -11.05 -3.33
N GLY A 21 2.94 -9.98 -4.03
CA GLY A 21 3.35 -10.02 -5.45
C GLY A 21 2.21 -9.93 -6.46
N TYR A 22 0.97 -9.73 -6.02
CA TYR A 22 -0.21 -9.56 -6.87
C TYR A 22 -0.75 -8.14 -6.76
N ALA A 23 -1.08 -7.52 -7.89
CA ALA A 23 -1.91 -6.33 -7.92
C ALA A 23 -3.36 -6.76 -7.66
N ILE A 24 -3.94 -6.30 -6.55
CA ILE A 24 -5.27 -6.74 -6.09
C ILE A 24 -6.36 -5.72 -6.38
N THR A 25 -5.99 -4.44 -6.50
CA THR A 25 -6.92 -3.32 -6.68
C THR A 25 -6.24 -2.20 -7.47
N ARG A 26 -6.96 -1.57 -8.41
CA ARG A 26 -6.55 -0.30 -9.06
C ARG A 26 -7.02 0.88 -8.22
N LEU A 27 -6.20 1.92 -8.17
CA LEU A 27 -6.47 3.15 -7.43
C LEU A 27 -6.35 4.33 -8.38
N ASP A 28 -7.17 5.36 -8.15
CA ASP A 28 -6.85 6.67 -8.70
C ASP A 28 -5.71 7.34 -7.90
N PRO A 29 -5.10 8.42 -8.42
CA PRO A 29 -3.98 9.08 -7.75
C PRO A 29 -4.31 9.66 -6.36
N ALA A 30 -5.57 10.08 -6.12
CA ALA A 30 -5.99 10.63 -4.84
C ALA A 30 -6.14 9.52 -3.79
N GLU A 31 -6.76 8.40 -4.17
CA GLU A 31 -6.88 7.20 -3.32
C GLU A 31 -5.51 6.62 -2.96
N ALA A 32 -4.58 6.62 -3.92
CA ALA A 32 -3.21 6.18 -3.68
C ALA A 32 -2.50 7.07 -2.64
N ALA A 33 -2.65 8.39 -2.74
CA ALA A 33 -2.08 9.35 -1.78
C ALA A 33 -2.65 9.13 -0.36
N GLU A 34 -3.96 9.01 -0.22
CA GLU A 34 -4.60 8.73 1.07
C GLU A 34 -4.11 7.41 1.67
N THR A 35 -3.98 6.38 0.83
CA THR A 35 -3.45 5.07 1.25
C THR A 35 -2.03 5.20 1.79
N PHE A 36 -1.16 5.96 1.13
CA PHE A 36 0.21 6.20 1.62
C PHE A 36 0.24 6.93 2.95
N GLU A 37 -0.63 7.93 3.16
CA GLU A 37 -0.74 8.65 4.44
C GLU A 37 -1.16 7.72 5.59
N ILE A 38 -2.13 6.84 5.35
CA ILE A 38 -2.60 5.85 6.34
C ILE A 38 -1.47 4.89 6.69
N ILE A 39 -0.75 4.39 5.69
CA ILE A 39 0.39 3.48 5.88
C ILE A 39 1.49 4.16 6.70
N ALA A 40 1.83 5.42 6.37
CA ALA A 40 2.84 6.19 7.10
C ALA A 40 2.44 6.40 8.57
N ARG A 41 1.19 6.79 8.82
CA ARG A 41 0.66 6.97 10.19
C ARG A 41 0.67 5.66 10.98
N THR A 42 0.37 4.54 10.32
CA THR A 42 0.37 3.22 10.96
C THR A 42 1.78 2.78 11.35
N GLN A 43 2.77 3.02 10.49
CA GLN A 43 4.18 2.72 10.77
C GLN A 43 4.74 3.53 11.94
N GLN A 44 4.40 4.81 12.02
CA GLN A 44 4.83 5.66 13.13
C GLN A 44 4.27 5.16 14.48
N ARG A 45 3.00 4.73 14.50
CA ARG A 45 2.38 4.15 15.69
C ARG A 45 2.98 2.80 16.08
N SER A 46 3.44 1.99 15.12
CA SER A 46 4.10 0.72 15.44
C SER A 46 5.49 0.94 16.02
N SER A 47 6.28 1.89 15.51
CA SER A 47 7.62 2.18 16.04
C SER A 47 7.58 2.71 17.48
N GLU A 48 6.64 3.62 17.77
CA GLU A 48 6.44 4.14 19.13
C GLU A 48 6.01 3.04 20.12
N ARG A 49 5.24 2.05 19.64
CA ARG A 49 4.78 0.92 20.45
C ARG A 49 5.88 -0.10 20.69
N GLU A 50 6.78 -0.31 19.73
CA GLU A 50 7.94 -1.19 19.87
C GLU A 50 8.97 -0.62 20.86
N GLU A 51 9.30 0.68 20.78
CA GLU A 51 10.20 1.34 21.75
C GLU A 51 9.67 1.31 23.19
N ALA A 52 8.36 1.45 23.38
CA ALA A 52 7.74 1.39 24.71
C ALA A 52 7.65 -0.03 25.30
N THR A 53 7.85 -1.09 24.50
CA THR A 53 7.78 -2.48 24.97
C THR A 53 9.17 -3.04 25.31
N ASP A 54 10.25 -2.40 24.86
CA ASP A 54 11.64 -2.81 25.09
C ASP A 54 12.34 -2.01 26.22
N ALA A 55 11.59 -1.15 26.92
CA ALA A 55 12.01 -0.34 28.08
C ALA A 55 11.36 -0.82 29.39
#